data_AF-R9JJ26-F1
#
_entry.id   AF-R9JJ26-F1
#
_cell.length_a   1.000
_cell.length_b   1.000
_cell.length_c   1.000
_cell.angle_alpha   90.00
_cell.angle_beta   90.00
_cell.angle_gamma   90.00
#
_symmetry.space_group_name_H-M   'P 1'
#
loop_
_entity.id
_entity.type
_entity.pdbx_description
1 polymer ?
#
loop_
_entity_poly.entity_id
_entity_poly.type
_entity_poly.pdbx_seq_one_letter_code
_entity_poly.pdbx_strand_id
1 'polypeptide(L)'
;MITYDGKNYVLKYNMKRIEMIEGVTNMPTLADLQRTRGMLCLASLKAYVAYGIKEDGSDVFLNPRKGMEIAESLIETNGYTDVCAIVLEALERDCPFFFPED
;
A
#
# COMPACT_ATOMS: atom_id res chain seq x y z
N MET A 1 7.41 2.46 -9.08
CA MET A 1 8.66 2.42 -8.30
C MET A 1 8.67 3.64 -7.40
N ILE A 2 9.00 3.48 -6.11
CA ILE A 2 9.04 4.57 -5.12
C ILE A 2 10.50 4.87 -4.82
N THR A 3 10.94 6.12 -4.97
CA THR A 3 12.32 6.52 -4.64
C THR A 3 12.31 7.34 -3.35
N TYR A 4 13.09 6.91 -2.37
CA TYR A 4 13.20 7.58 -1.06
C TYR A 4 14.62 7.41 -0.53
N ASP A 5 15.24 8.51 -0.08
CA ASP A 5 16.60 8.51 0.51
C ASP A 5 17.65 7.79 -0.37
N GLY A 6 17.63 8.06 -1.67
CA GLY A 6 18.56 7.47 -2.65
C GLY A 6 18.36 5.97 -2.92
N LYS A 7 17.30 5.36 -2.37
CA LYS A 7 16.95 3.95 -2.57
C LYS A 7 15.65 3.81 -3.34
N ASN A 8 15.52 2.69 -4.04
CA ASN A 8 14.31 2.31 -4.76
C ASN A 8 13.54 1.24 -3.99
N TYR A 9 12.23 1.42 -3.93
CA TYR A 9 11.28 0.57 -3.25
C TYR A 9 10.12 0.21 -4.17
N VAL A 10 9.47 -0.89 -3.86
CA VAL A 10 8.26 -1.36 -4.53
C VAL A 10 7.23 -1.75 -3.49
N LEU A 11 5.95 -1.55 -3.83
CA LEU A 11 4.85 -2.16 -3.09
C LEU A 11 4.63 -3.57 -3.61
N LYS A 12 4.50 -4.52 -2.70
CA LYS A 12 4.09 -5.89 -2.98
C LYS A 12 3.02 -6.33 -2.00
N TYR A 13 1.98 -7.00 -2.50
CA TYR A 13 0.96 -7.59 -1.64
C TYR A 13 0.87 -9.10 -1.80
N ASN A 14 0.49 -9.76 -0.70
CA ASN A 14 0.06 -11.15 -0.64
C ASN A 14 -0.96 -11.27 0.50
N MET A 15 -1.63 -12.42 0.62
CA MET A 15 -2.69 -12.60 1.62
C MET A 15 -2.23 -12.26 3.05
N LYS A 16 -1.01 -12.65 3.46
CA LYS A 16 -0.47 -12.30 4.79
C LYS A 16 -0.31 -10.79 4.99
N ARG A 17 0.11 -10.05 3.96
CA ARG A 17 0.22 -8.58 4.04
C ARG A 17 -1.15 -7.94 4.13
N ILE A 18 -2.11 -8.44 3.37
CA ILE A 18 -3.50 -7.99 3.43
C ILE A 18 -4.07 -8.24 4.84
N GLU A 19 -3.95 -9.45 5.38
CA GLU A 19 -4.40 -9.78 6.75
C GLU A 19 -3.79 -8.84 7.81
N MET A 20 -2.49 -8.53 7.69
CA MET A 20 -1.84 -7.57 8.59
C MET A 20 -2.42 -6.16 8.47
N ILE A 21 -2.68 -5.70 7.23
CA ILE A 21 -3.27 -4.38 6.98
C ILE A 21 -4.69 -4.32 7.54
N GLU A 22 -5.52 -5.32 7.26
CA GLU A 22 -6.90 -5.40 7.77
C GLU A 22 -6.93 -5.45 9.30
N GLY A 23 -5.96 -6.13 9.91
CA GLY A 23 -5.81 -6.16 11.36
C GLY A 23 -5.50 -4.80 12.00
N VAL A 24 -4.75 -3.92 11.31
CA VAL A 24 -4.42 -2.58 11.85
C VAL A 24 -5.43 -1.51 11.45
N THR A 25 -6.09 -1.64 10.30
CA THR A 25 -7.16 -0.72 9.87
C THR A 25 -8.51 -1.11 10.49
N ASN A 26 -8.63 -2.32 11.03
CA ASN A 26 -9.88 -2.93 11.47
C ASN A 26 -10.95 -2.88 10.36
N MET A 27 -10.52 -3.12 9.12
CA MET A 27 -11.35 -2.95 7.93
C MET A 27 -10.99 -3.96 6.84
N PRO A 28 -11.97 -4.70 6.27
CA PRO A 28 -11.72 -5.51 5.08
C PRO A 28 -11.30 -4.65 3.89
N THR A 29 -10.28 -5.09 3.17
CA THR A 29 -9.65 -4.38 2.05
C THR A 29 -10.66 -4.04 0.96
N LEU A 30 -11.39 -5.04 0.48
CA LEU A 30 -12.40 -4.86 -0.57
C LEU A 30 -13.49 -3.88 -0.14
N ALA A 31 -13.92 -3.94 1.12
CA ALA A 31 -14.94 -3.04 1.65
C ALA A 31 -14.42 -1.59 1.75
N ASP A 32 -13.15 -1.38 2.08
CA ASP A 32 -12.52 -0.05 2.11
C ASP A 32 -12.42 0.54 0.70
N LEU A 33 -11.98 -0.26 -0.27
CA LEU A 33 -11.90 0.15 -1.67
C LEU A 33 -13.28 0.47 -2.28
N GLN A 34 -14.29 -0.38 -2.07
CA GLN A 34 -15.62 -0.17 -2.66
C GLN A 34 -16.32 1.08 -2.11
N ARG A 35 -16.30 1.28 -0.79
CA ARG A 35 -17.01 2.42 -0.17
C ARG A 35 -16.41 3.77 -0.57
N THR A 36 -15.10 3.77 -0.85
CA THR A 36 -14.34 4.99 -1.15
C THR A 36 -14.06 5.17 -2.63
N ARG A 37 -14.48 4.21 -3.47
CA ARG A 37 -14.13 4.16 -4.90
C ARG A 37 -12.61 4.23 -5.11
N GLY A 38 -11.87 3.46 -4.32
CA GLY A 38 -10.40 3.37 -4.36
C GLY A 38 -9.66 4.45 -3.58
N MET A 39 -10.34 5.41 -2.95
CA MET A 39 -9.72 6.51 -2.21
C MET A 39 -9.56 6.19 -0.72
N LEU A 40 -8.44 5.55 -0.36
CA LEU A 40 -8.16 5.15 1.02
C LEU A 40 -8.03 6.35 1.95
N CYS A 41 -8.56 6.30 3.17
CA CYS A 41 -8.31 7.37 4.16
C CYS A 41 -6.80 7.42 4.53
N LEU A 42 -6.31 8.54 5.06
CA LEU A 42 -4.87 8.70 5.37
C LEU A 42 -4.30 7.59 6.26
N ALA A 43 -5.06 7.12 7.26
CA ALA A 43 -4.61 6.04 8.13
C ALA A 43 -4.47 4.72 7.35
N SER A 44 -5.49 4.35 6.56
CA SER A 44 -5.45 3.18 5.68
C SER A 44 -4.30 3.30 4.69
N LEU A 45 -4.21 4.40 3.93
CA LEU A 45 -3.20 4.61 2.90
C LEU A 45 -1.78 4.41 3.43
N LYS A 46 -1.49 5.00 4.60
CA LYS A 46 -0.21 4.80 5.27
C LYS A 46 0.03 3.36 5.68
N ALA A 47 -0.99 2.64 6.17
CA ALA A 47 -0.89 1.21 6.46
C ALA A 47 -0.60 0.36 5.21
N TYR A 48 -1.30 0.61 4.10
CA TYR A 48 -1.06 -0.12 2.85
C TYR A 48 0.37 0.07 2.34
N VAL A 49 0.91 1.30 2.40
CA VAL A 49 2.31 1.53 2.05
C VAL A 49 3.23 0.83 3.06
N ALA A 50 3.03 1.05 4.36
CA ALA A 50 3.95 0.60 5.40
C ALA A 50 4.11 -0.91 5.48
N TYR A 51 3.03 -1.67 5.25
CA TYR A 51 3.05 -3.13 5.30
C TYR A 51 3.33 -3.78 3.95
N GLY A 52 3.17 -3.05 2.84
CA GLY A 52 3.43 -3.53 1.48
C GLY A 52 4.82 -3.21 0.93
N ILE A 53 5.55 -2.28 1.56
CA ILE A 53 6.80 -1.77 1.00
C ILE A 53 8.02 -2.66 1.27
N LYS A 54 8.84 -2.85 0.23
CA LYS A 54 10.15 -3.52 0.28
C LYS A 54 11.15 -2.82 -0.62
N GLU A 55 12.44 -2.97 -0.35
CA GLU A 55 13.49 -2.51 -1.28
C GLU A 55 13.36 -3.27 -2.61
N ASP A 56 13.62 -2.60 -3.73
CA ASP A 56 13.58 -3.23 -5.05
C ASP A 56 14.61 -4.37 -5.13
N GLY A 57 14.21 -5.51 -5.70
CA GLY A 57 15.01 -6.73 -5.73
C GLY A 57 15.15 -7.48 -4.38
N SER A 58 14.62 -6.96 -3.27
CA SER A 58 14.59 -7.66 -1.98
C SER A 58 13.34 -8.54 -1.85
N ASP A 59 13.45 -9.66 -1.15
CA ASP A 59 12.29 -10.48 -0.73
C ASP A 59 11.80 -10.16 0.69
N VAL A 60 12.48 -9.23 1.36
CA VAL A 60 12.20 -8.84 2.74
C VAL A 60 11.48 -7.49 2.75
N PHE A 61 10.32 -7.46 3.37
CA PHE A 61 9.56 -6.24 3.61
C PHE A 61 10.20 -5.41 4.71
N LEU A 62 10.03 -4.10 4.62
CA LEU A 62 10.50 -3.19 5.64
C LEU A 62 9.77 -3.39 6.97
N ASN A 63 10.40 -2.92 8.04
CA ASN A 63 9.72 -2.74 9.32
C ASN A 63 8.57 -1.71 9.14
N PRO A 64 7.34 -1.99 9.64
CA PRO A 64 6.20 -1.09 9.50
C PRO A 64 6.46 0.35 9.93
N ARG A 65 7.27 0.58 10.98
CA ARG A 65 7.60 1.95 11.42
C ARG A 65 8.32 2.75 10.33
N LYS A 66 9.33 2.15 9.71
CA LYS A 66 10.05 2.75 8.59
C LYS A 66 9.15 2.90 7.37
N GLY A 67 8.28 1.92 7.14
CA GLY A 67 7.27 2.00 6.08
C GLY A 67 6.30 3.18 6.25
N MET A 68 5.89 3.49 7.49
CA MET A 68 5.03 4.65 7.80
C MET A 68 5.74 5.98 7.53
N GLU A 69 7.01 6.10 7.90
CA GLU A 69 7.83 7.29 7.60
C GLU A 69 7.91 7.53 6.09
N ILE A 70 8.15 6.47 5.31
CA ILE A 70 8.16 6.56 3.85
C ILE A 70 6.78 6.93 3.31
N ALA A 71 5.71 6.38 3.87
CA ALA A 71 4.35 6.70 3.44
C ALA A 71 4.00 8.17 3.64
N GLU A 72 4.36 8.75 4.79
CA GLU A 72 4.16 10.17 5.09
C GLU A 72 4.92 11.05 4.11
N SER A 73 6.22 10.78 3.93
CA SER A 73 7.05 11.53 2.97
C SER A 73 6.52 11.41 1.54
N LEU A 74 6.06 10.23 1.12
CA LEU A 74 5.52 9.99 -0.21
C LEU A 74 4.23 10.77 -0.44
N ILE A 75 3.32 10.80 0.55
CA ILE A 75 2.07 11.56 0.47
C ILE A 75 2.35 13.06 0.41
N GLU A 76 3.29 13.57 1.21
CA GLU A 76 3.69 14.99 1.19
C GLU A 76 4.35 15.40 -0.12
N THR A 77 5.14 14.52 -0.73
CA THR A 77 5.93 14.83 -1.93
C THR A 77 5.12 14.65 -3.22
N ASN A 78 4.38 13.54 -3.33
CA ASN A 78 3.67 13.18 -4.57
C ASN A 78 2.19 13.58 -4.53
N GLY A 79 1.64 13.83 -3.34
CA GLY A 79 0.22 14.10 -3.16
C GLY A 79 -0.59 12.83 -2.92
N TYR A 80 -1.65 12.99 -2.12
CA TYR A 80 -2.53 11.92 -1.66
C TYR A 80 -3.10 11.04 -2.78
N THR A 81 -3.60 11.65 -3.86
CA THR A 81 -4.24 10.92 -4.96
C THR A 81 -3.27 10.00 -5.68
N ASP A 82 -2.04 10.47 -5.93
CA ASP A 82 -1.01 9.70 -6.61
C ASP A 82 -0.60 8.48 -5.78
N VAL A 83 -0.50 8.64 -4.45
CA VAL A 83 -0.18 7.51 -3.57
C VAL A 83 -1.33 6.51 -3.51
N CYS A 84 -2.59 6.95 -3.54
CA CYS A 84 -3.74 6.04 -3.67
C CYS A 84 -3.65 5.23 -4.96
N ALA A 85 -3.35 5.88 -6.10
CA ALA A 85 -3.19 5.20 -7.39
C ALA A 85 -2.06 4.16 -7.34
N ILE A 86 -0.90 4.51 -6.79
CA ILE A 86 0.24 3.58 -6.64
C ILE A 86 -0.14 2.33 -5.81
N VAL A 87 -0.89 2.51 -4.72
CA VAL A 87 -1.36 1.39 -3.90
C VAL A 87 -2.38 0.54 -4.67
N LEU A 88 -3.34 1.19 -5.36
CA LEU A 88 -4.38 0.50 -6.11
C LEU A 88 -3.78 -0.35 -7.25
N GLU A 89 -2.89 0.22 -8.06
CA GLU A 89 -2.19 -0.50 -9.13
C GLU A 89 -1.42 -1.71 -8.60
N ALA A 90 -0.81 -1.59 -7.42
CA ALA A 90 -0.10 -2.69 -6.79
C ALA A 90 -1.07 -3.77 -6.26
N LEU A 91 -2.22 -3.40 -5.72
CA LEU A 91 -3.26 -4.33 -5.29
C LEU A 91 -3.86 -5.08 -6.47
N GLU A 92 -4.17 -4.41 -7.59
CA GLU A 92 -4.68 -5.05 -8.81
C GLU A 92 -3.69 -6.09 -9.35
N ARG A 93 -2.41 -5.72 -9.43
CA ARG A 93 -1.35 -6.62 -9.91
C ARG A 93 -1.14 -7.82 -9.00
N ASP A 94 -1.16 -7.62 -7.69
CA ASP A 94 -0.71 -8.64 -6.73
C ASP A 94 -1.85 -9.44 -6.10
N CYS A 95 -3.04 -8.87 -6.04
CA CYS A 95 -4.25 -9.43 -5.44
C CYS A 95 -5.43 -9.33 -6.41
N PRO A 96 -5.33 -9.89 -7.64
CA PRO A 96 -6.38 -9.78 -8.66
C PRO A 96 -7.71 -10.40 -8.22
N PHE A 97 -7.71 -11.26 -7.19
CA PHE A 97 -8.93 -11.82 -6.61
C PHE A 97 -9.86 -10.77 -5.95
N PHE A 98 -9.37 -9.55 -5.69
CA PHE A 98 -10.23 -8.42 -5.30
C PHE A 98 -10.87 -7.70 -6.49
N PHE A 99 -10.40 -7.97 -7.71
CA PHE A 99 -10.76 -7.27 -8.95
C PHE A 99 -11.16 -8.29 -10.03
N PRO A 100 -12.23 -9.07 -9.83
CA PRO A 100 -12.70 -9.98 -10.86
C PRO A 100 -13.06 -9.19 -12.13
N GLU A 101 -12.62 -9.67 -13.29
CA GLU A 101 -13.15 -9.22 -14.58
C GLU A 101 -14.63 -9.65 -14.68
N ASP A 102 -15.50 -8.75 -15.17
CA ASP A 102 -16.91 -9.04 -15.42
C ASP A 102 -17.10 -10.14 -16.50
#